data_AF-A0A382E643-F1
#
_entry.id   AF-A0A382E643-F1
#
_cell.length_a   1.000
_cell.length_b   1.000
_cell.length_c   1.000
_cell.angle_alpha   90.00
_cell.angle_beta   90.00
_cell.angle_gamma   90.00
#
_symmetry.space_group_name_H-M   'P 1'
#
loop_
_entity.id
_entity.type
_entity.pdbx_description
1 polymer ?
#
loop_
_entity_poly.entity_id
_entity_poly.type
_entity_poly.pdbx_seq_one_letter_code
_entity_poly.pdbx_strand_id
1 'polypeptide(L)'
;MFAFFLIFPILFFSTNKEFFDKVAEDTAKGAKWHHVGPQALDPTAKSLPLQCMTHEVDEESVPCGEPYIIYKLKMPKDGTN
;
A
#
# COMPACT_ATOMS: atom_id res chain seq x y z
N MET A 1 15.11 11.65 24.25
CA MET A 1 15.36 11.78 22.80
C MET A 1 14.84 10.58 21.98
N PHE A 2 13.92 9.75 22.50
CA PHE A 2 13.30 8.64 21.75
C PHE A 2 11.88 8.97 21.24
N ALA A 3 11.16 9.90 21.91
CA ALA A 3 9.80 10.25 21.55
C ALA A 3 9.66 10.87 20.14
N PHE A 4 10.68 11.59 19.66
CA PHE A 4 10.67 12.19 18.32
C PHE A 4 10.62 11.17 17.18
N PHE A 5 11.17 9.97 17.38
CA PHE A 5 11.12 8.91 16.36
C PHE A 5 9.71 8.33 16.17
N LEU A 6 8.85 8.42 17.20
CA LEU A 6 7.48 7.92 17.11
C LEU A 6 6.53 8.91 16.41
N ILE A 7 6.92 10.17 16.24
CA ILE A 7 6.07 11.19 15.62
C ILE A 7 5.76 10.82 14.17
N PHE A 8 6.75 10.37 13.39
CA PHE A 8 6.54 10.03 11.98
C PHE A 8 5.57 8.85 11.78
N PRO A 9 5.71 7.70 12.47
CA PRO A 9 4.73 6.63 12.41
C PRO A 9 3.33 7.09 12.86
N ILE A 10 3.23 7.81 13.98
CA ILE A 10 1.93 8.27 14.51
C ILE A 10 1.22 9.18 13.51
N LEU A 11 1.93 10.16 12.94
CA LEU A 11 1.38 11.05 11.92
C LEU A 11 0.96 10.26 10.68
N PHE A 12 1.79 9.31 10.22
CA PHE A 12 1.48 8.48 9.06
C PHE A 12 0.22 7.62 9.26
N PHE A 13 0.07 6.96 10.40
CA PHE A 13 -1.15 6.21 10.71
C PHE A 13 -2.37 7.12 10.87
N SER A 14 -2.22 8.27 11.51
CA SER A 14 -3.30 9.23 11.73
C SER A 14 -3.82 9.84 10.42
N THR A 15 -2.93 10.29 9.54
CA THR A 15 -3.31 10.90 8.25
C THR A 15 -3.89 9.89 7.27
N ASN A 16 -3.63 8.59 7.47
CA ASN A 16 -4.13 7.50 6.64
C ASN A 16 -5.08 6.57 7.40
N LYS A 17 -5.75 7.08 8.45
CA LYS A 17 -6.57 6.26 9.36
C LYS A 17 -7.61 5.42 8.64
N GLU A 18 -8.36 6.00 7.69
CA GLU A 18 -9.41 5.28 6.96
C GLU A 18 -8.87 4.06 6.20
N PHE A 19 -7.67 4.18 5.62
CA PHE A 19 -7.02 3.05 4.96
C PHE A 19 -6.67 1.95 5.95
N PHE A 20 -6.05 2.30 7.09
CA PHE A 20 -5.65 1.30 8.09
C PHE A 20 -6.85 0.65 8.79
N ASP A 21 -7.93 1.41 9.03
CA ASP A 21 -9.19 0.86 9.53
C ASP A 21 -9.75 -0.17 8.54
N LYS A 22 -9.70 0.12 7.24
CA LYS A 22 -10.16 -0.80 6.19
C LYS A 22 -9.28 -2.05 6.08
N VAL A 23 -7.96 -1.89 6.15
CA VAL A 23 -7.01 -3.01 6.20
C VAL A 23 -7.31 -3.91 7.39
N ALA A 24 -7.56 -3.34 8.57
CA ALA A 24 -7.89 -4.11 9.77
C ALA A 24 -9.21 -4.87 9.61
N GLU A 25 -10.26 -4.23 9.08
CA GLU A 25 -11.56 -4.86 8.80
C GLU A 25 -11.41 -6.03 7.82
N ASP A 26 -10.74 -5.82 6.68
CA ASP A 26 -10.60 -6.83 5.64
C ASP A 26 -9.72 -8.00 6.10
N THR A 27 -8.65 -7.72 6.85
CA THR A 27 -7.80 -8.76 7.44
C THR A 27 -8.58 -9.59 8.47
N ALA A 28 -9.42 -8.96 9.29
CA ALA A 28 -10.30 -9.66 10.23
C ALA A 28 -11.33 -10.55 9.52
N LYS A 29 -11.74 -10.18 8.30
CA LYS A 29 -12.58 -11.01 7.41
C LYS A 29 -11.80 -12.07 6.63
N GLY A 30 -10.49 -12.20 6.89
CA GLY A 30 -9.63 -13.23 6.30
C GLY A 30 -8.92 -12.81 5.03
N ALA A 31 -9.01 -11.54 4.63
CA ALA A 31 -8.24 -11.04 3.49
C ALA A 31 -6.74 -11.19 3.73
N LYS A 32 -6.01 -11.49 2.65
CA LYS A 32 -4.55 -11.63 2.68
C LYS A 32 -3.91 -10.68 1.71
N TRP A 33 -2.70 -10.25 2.01
CA TRP A 33 -1.89 -9.48 1.08
C TRP A 33 -1.41 -10.37 -0.08
N HIS A 34 -1.63 -9.89 -1.30
CA HIS A 34 -1.12 -10.53 -2.51
C HIS A 34 -0.24 -9.55 -3.27
N HIS A 35 0.93 -10.03 -3.70
CA HIS A 35 1.71 -9.33 -4.71
C HIS A 35 0.93 -9.33 -6.03
N VAL A 36 0.73 -8.15 -6.62
CA VAL A 36 -0.03 -7.97 -7.87
C VAL A 36 0.83 -7.41 -9.01
N GLY A 37 2.13 -7.17 -8.76
CA GLY A 37 2.99 -6.41 -9.66
C GLY A 37 2.56 -4.94 -9.77
N PRO A 38 3.27 -4.11 -10.54
CA PRO A 38 2.91 -2.69 -10.69
C PRO A 38 1.53 -2.55 -11.34
N GLN A 39 0.58 -1.96 -10.61
CA GLN A 39 -0.74 -1.60 -11.12
C GLN A 39 -0.98 -0.10 -10.94
N ALA A 40 -1.66 0.52 -11.90
CA ALA A 40 -2.12 1.90 -11.75
C ALA A 40 -3.01 2.04 -10.51
N LEU A 41 -2.97 3.22 -9.88
CA LEU A 41 -3.87 3.51 -8.78
C LEU A 41 -5.32 3.45 -9.25
N ASP A 42 -6.15 2.72 -8.51
CA ASP A 42 -7.59 2.79 -8.64
C ASP A 42 -8.08 4.03 -7.88
N PRO A 43 -8.59 5.06 -8.56
CA PRO A 43 -9.01 6.30 -7.90
C PRO A 43 -10.20 6.11 -6.95
N THR A 44 -10.90 4.97 -7.05
CA THR A 44 -12.06 4.64 -6.21
C THR A 44 -11.70 3.78 -5.00
N ALA A 45 -10.53 3.15 -5.00
CA ALA A 45 -10.07 2.33 -3.90
C ALA A 45 -9.25 3.14 -2.89
N LYS A 46 -9.52 2.95 -1.60
CA LYS A 46 -8.63 3.46 -0.54
C LYS A 46 -7.33 2.65 -0.57
N SER A 47 -6.24 3.27 -1.01
CA SER A 47 -4.91 2.67 -1.06
C SER A 47 -3.85 3.65 -0.57
N LEU A 48 -2.78 3.13 0.02
CA LEU A 48 -1.54 3.89 0.19
C LEU A 48 -0.73 3.77 -1.12
N PRO A 49 -0.62 4.84 -1.92
CA PRO A 49 0.29 4.82 -3.05
C PRO A 49 1.72 4.71 -2.52
N LEU A 50 2.44 3.67 -2.95
CA LEU A 50 3.88 3.63 -2.78
C LEU A 50 4.48 4.34 -3.98
N GLN A 51 5.05 5.52 -3.74
CA GLN A 51 5.83 6.20 -4.76
C GLN A 51 7.27 5.71 -4.63
N CYS A 52 7.76 4.94 -5.60
CA CYS A 52 9.19 4.79 -5.72
C CYS A 52 9.78 6.09 -6.28
N MET A 53 10.92 6.49 -5.73
CA MET A 53 11.60 7.71 -6.16
C MET A 53 12.24 7.46 -7.54
N THR A 54 13.03 6.39 -7.66
CA THR A 54 13.70 5.96 -8.89
C THR A 54 13.80 4.44 -8.97
N HIS A 55 14.04 3.91 -10.17
CA HIS A 55 14.44 2.52 -10.40
C HIS A 55 15.56 2.48 -11.44
N GLU A 56 16.33 1.38 -11.47
CA GLU A 56 17.45 1.21 -12.40
C GLU A 56 16.96 0.58 -13.71
N VAL A 57 17.25 1.26 -14.83
CA VAL A 57 17.11 0.74 -16.20
C VAL A 57 18.46 0.92 -16.86
N ASP A 58 19.08 -0.16 -17.32
CA ASP A 58 20.40 -0.12 -17.98
C ASP A 58 21.47 0.65 -17.17
N GLU A 59 21.54 0.39 -15.86
CA GLU A 59 22.45 1.08 -14.90
C GLU A 59 22.19 2.58 -14.71
N GLU A 60 21.12 3.12 -15.30
CA GLU A 60 20.67 4.50 -15.10
C GLU A 60 19.48 4.58 -14.13
N SER A 61 19.56 5.52 -13.19
CA SER A 61 18.48 5.82 -12.25
C SER A 61 17.42 6.69 -12.93
N VAL A 62 16.28 6.10 -13.28
CA VAL A 62 15.17 6.81 -13.94
C VAL A 62 13.99 7.02 -12.98
N PRO A 63 13.24 8.13 -13.10
CA PRO A 63 12.04 8.35 -12.29
C PRO A 63 11.03 7.23 -12.50
N CYS A 64 10.42 6.79 -11.41
CA CYS A 64 9.44 5.70 -11.47
C CYS A 64 8.13 6.02 -12.19
N GLY A 65 7.88 7.29 -12.52
CA GLY A 65 6.61 7.74 -13.08
C GLY A 65 5.49 7.77 -12.04
N GLU A 66 4.27 7.50 -12.49
CA GLU A 66 3.06 7.57 -11.66
C GLU A 66 3.07 6.53 -10.53
N PRO A 67 2.55 6.87 -9.34
CA PRO A 67 2.50 5.94 -8.22
C PRO A 67 1.71 4.69 -8.58
N TYR A 68 2.18 3.54 -8.09
CA TYR A 68 1.62 2.23 -8.41
C TYR A 68 1.38 1.38 -7.16
N ILE A 69 0.43 0.46 -7.26
CA ILE A 69 0.13 -0.53 -6.23
C ILE A 69 0.91 -1.80 -6.57
N ILE A 70 1.70 -2.32 -5.63
CA ILE A 70 2.47 -3.56 -5.78
C ILE A 70 1.87 -4.71 -4.95
N TYR A 71 1.13 -4.37 -3.89
CA TYR A 71 0.45 -5.29 -2.99
C TYR A 71 -0.99 -4.86 -2.76
N LYS A 72 -1.91 -5.83 -2.74
CA LYS A 72 -3.35 -5.59 -2.49
C LYS A 72 -3.89 -6.64 -1.53
N LEU A 73 -4.72 -6.24 -0.56
CA LEU A 73 -5.53 -7.21 0.18
C LEU A 73 -6.58 -7.80 -0.76
N LYS A 74 -6.66 -9.13 -0.80
CA LYS A 74 -7.74 -9.85 -1.47
C LYS A 74 -8.45 -10.69 -0.43
N MET A 75 -9.77 -10.63 -0.45
CA MET A 75 -10.61 -11.57 0.29
C MET A 75 -10.28 -13.01 -0.15
N PRO A 76 -10.37 -13.99 0.76
CA PRO A 76 -10.38 -15.38 0.35
C PRO A 76 -11.52 -15.54 -0.66
N LYS A 77 -11.30 -16.25 -1.77
CA LYS A 77 -12.39 -16.54 -2.69
C LYS A 77 -13.47 -17.25 -1.89
N ASP A 78 -14.62 -16.61 -1.68
CA ASP A 78 -15.84 -17.34 -1.32
C ASP A 78 -15.97 -18.46 -2.36
N GLY A 79 -16.10 -19.70 -1.90
CA GLY A 79 -15.98 -20.89 -2.74
C GLY A 79 -16.76 -20.75 -4.05
N THR A 80 -16.03 -20.58 -5.16
CA THR A 80 -16.42 -20.89 -6.54
C THR A 80 -15.14 -21.01 -7.36
N ASN A 81 -14.62 -22.23 -7.40
CA ASN A 81 -14.58 -23.05 -8.61
C ASN A 81 -14.84 -24.49 -8.19
#